data_AF-A0A9E4HWS4-F1
#
_entry.id   AF-A0A9E4HWS4-F1
#
_cell.length_a   1.000
_cell.length_b   1.000
_cell.length_c   1.000
_cell.angle_alpha   90.00
_cell.angle_beta   90.00
_cell.angle_gamma   90.00
#
_symmetry.space_group_name_H-M   'P 1'
#
loop_
_entity.id
_entity.type
_entity.pdbx_description
1 polymer ?
#
loop_
_entity_poly.entity_id
_entity_poly.type
_entity_poly.pdbx_seq_one_letter_code
_entity_poly.pdbx_strand_id
1 'polypeptide(L)' 'YGDPDANPYAILGVDVNADNAAIRNAWIELARNHHPDRLMADGLPEEFIRAASERLAAINAAYEDIRVMRAEGAMHG' A
#
# COMPACT_ATOMS: atom_id res chain seq x y z
N TYR A 1 -11.13 10.64 -4.60
CA TYR A 1 -11.16 9.57 -5.62
C TYR A 1 -10.37 8.41 -5.06
N GLY A 2 -11.07 7.39 -4.60
CA GLY A 2 -10.50 6.14 -4.11
C GLY A 2 -11.54 5.10 -4.44
N ASP A 3 -11.47 4.57 -5.67
CA ASP A 3 -12.42 3.58 -6.14
C ASP A 3 -12.33 2.35 -5.21
N PRO A 4 -13.44 1.91 -4.60
CA PRO A 4 -13.49 0.69 -3.79
C PRO A 4 -13.21 -0.58 -4.63
N ASP A 5 -13.22 -0.45 -5.96
CA ASP A 5 -12.79 -1.46 -6.94
C ASP A 5 -11.32 -1.34 -7.34
N ALA A 6 -10.55 -0.42 -6.73
CA ALA A 6 -9.14 -0.27 -7.04
C ALA A 6 -8.39 -1.53 -6.60
N ASN A 7 -8.04 -2.35 -7.60
CA ASN A 7 -7.28 -3.57 -7.44
C ASN A 7 -6.08 -3.33 -6.50
N PRO A 8 -5.95 -4.05 -5.37
CA PRO A 8 -4.90 -3.79 -4.40
C PRO A 8 -3.49 -4.00 -4.99
N TYR A 9 -3.35 -4.87 -5.99
CA TYR A 9 -2.10 -5.03 -6.73
C TYR A 9 -1.76 -3.74 -7.51
N ALA A 10 -2.76 -3.06 -8.08
CA ALA A 10 -2.57 -1.77 -8.75
C ALA A 10 -2.24 -0.64 -7.77
N ILE A 11 -2.80 -0.65 -6.55
CA ILE A 11 -2.47 0.32 -5.49
C ILE A 11 -1.00 0.19 -5.08
N LEU A 12 -0.50 -1.04 -4.96
CA LEU A 12 0.92 -1.32 -4.70
C LEU A 12 1.82 -1.19 -5.94
N GLY A 13 1.24 -1.01 -7.13
CA GLY A 13 2.00 -0.93 -8.39
C GLY A 13 2.71 -2.23 -8.76
N VAL A 14 2.19 -3.38 -8.32
CA VAL A 14 2.75 -4.71 -8.57
C VAL A 14 1.83 -5.55 -9.45
N ASP A 15 2.41 -6.54 -10.12
CA ASP A 15 1.62 -7.51 -10.90
C ASP A 15 0.83 -8.45 -9.98
N VAL A 16 -0.34 -8.90 -10.41
CA VAL A 16 -1.16 -9.89 -9.68
C VAL A 16 -0.41 -11.22 -9.47
N ASN A 17 0.50 -11.55 -10.39
CA ASN A 17 1.35 -12.74 -10.36
C ASN A 17 2.68 -12.50 -9.62
N ALA A 18 2.93 -11.30 -9.07
CA ALA A 18 4.18 -11.02 -8.37
C ALA A 18 4.35 -11.92 -7.14
N ASP A 19 5.58 -12.31 -6.82
CA ASP A 19 5.83 -13.11 -5.62
C ASP A 19 5.58 -12.31 -4.33
N ASN A 20 5.31 -13.01 -3.23
CA ASN A 20 5.10 -12.39 -1.91
C ASN A 20 6.27 -11.48 -1.49
N ALA A 21 7.50 -11.84 -1.87
CA ALA A 21 8.68 -11.02 -1.64
C ALA A 21 8.63 -9.70 -2.41
N ALA A 22 8.21 -9.72 -3.68
CA ALA A 22 8.07 -8.52 -4.51
C ALA A 22 6.97 -7.60 -3.97
N ILE A 23 5.82 -8.17 -3.60
CA ILE A 23 4.70 -7.42 -3.00
C ILE A 23 5.13 -6.74 -1.71
N ARG A 24 5.83 -7.47 -0.82
CA ARG A 24 6.33 -6.92 0.44
C ARG A 24 7.36 -5.82 0.21
N ASN A 25 8.27 -5.98 -0.75
CA ASN A 25 9.26 -4.96 -1.07
C ASN A 25 8.61 -3.68 -1.61
N ALA A 26 7.64 -3.80 -2.53
CA ALA A 26 6.89 -2.66 -3.06
C ALA A 26 6.13 -1.92 -1.94
N TRP A 27 5.46 -2.67 -1.05
CA TRP A 27 4.81 -2.10 0.13
C TRP A 27 5.78 -1.30 1.01
N ILE A 28 6.96 -1.84 1.32
CA ILE A 28 7.97 -1.15 2.13
C ILE A 28 8.47 0.12 1.44
N GLU A 29 8.73 0.07 0.14
CA GLU A 29 9.21 1.22 -0.63
C GLU A 29 8.17 2.34 -0.67
N LEU A 30 6.91 2.00 -0.98
CA LEU A 30 5.80 2.94 -0.98
C LEU A 30 5.56 3.54 0.42
N ALA A 31 5.60 2.72 1.47
CA ALA A 31 5.40 3.17 2.83
C ALA A 31 6.48 4.18 3.26
N ARG A 32 7.73 3.96 2.84
CA ARG A 32 8.85 4.88 3.11
C ARG A 32 8.73 6.18 2.32
N ASN A 33 8.26 6.10 1.08
CA ASN A 33 8.08 7.29 0.22
C ASN A 33 6.93 8.18 0.70
N HIS A 34 5.90 7.59 1.30
CA HIS A 34 4.73 8.31 1.82
C HIS A 34 4.74 8.50 3.35
N HIS A 35 5.88 8.26 4.01
CA HIS A 35 5.94 8.30 5.46
C HIS A 35 5.74 9.73 5.98
N PRO A 36 4.75 9.99 6.85
CA PRO A 36 4.45 11.35 7.32
C PRO A 36 5.61 11.96 8.10
N ASP A 37 6.43 11.16 8.79
CA ASP A 37 7.63 11.63 9.49
C ASP A 37 8.65 12.30 8.55
N ARG A 38 8.82 11.76 7.34
CA ARG A 38 9.72 12.35 6.35
C ARG A 38 9.19 13.67 5.83
N LEU A 39 7.88 13.73 5.60
CA LEU A 39 7.20 14.95 5.13
C LEU A 39 7.14 16.04 6.21
N MET A 40 7.00 15.65 7.47
CA MET A 40 7.14 16.54 8.63
C MET A 40 8.57 17.09 8.73
N ALA A 41 9.59 16.24 8.54
CA ALA A 41 10.98 16.66 8.53
C ALA A 41 11.31 17.64 7.39
N ASP A 42 10.67 17.47 6.23
CA ASP A 42 10.78 18.40 5.09
C ASP A 42 9.98 19.71 5.29
N GLY A 43 9.27 19.86 6.42
CA GLY A 43 8.52 21.08 6.76
C GLY A 43 7.27 21.28 5.92
N LEU A 44 6.69 20.20 5.37
CA LEU A 44 5.50 20.29 4.55
C LEU A 44 4.25 20.64 5.39
N PRO A 45 3.25 21.32 4.79
CA PRO A 45 2.01 21.64 5.49
C PRO A 45 1.23 20.39 5.93
N GLU A 46 0.45 20.52 7.00
CA GLU A 46 -0.36 19.43 7.56
C GLU A 46 -1.33 18.79 6.54
N GLU A 47 -1.83 19.56 5.57
CA GLU A 47 -2.68 19.02 4.51
C GLU A 47 -1.95 17.97 3.64
N PHE A 48 -0.66 18.19 3.35
CA PHE A 48 0.15 17.26 2.58
C PHE A 48 0.52 16.04 3.40
N ILE A 49 0.84 16.24 4.69
CA ILE A 49 1.10 15.14 5.63
C ILE A 49 -0.13 14.26 5.76
N ARG A 50 -1.32 14.86 5.87
CA ARG A 50 -2.59 14.13 5.94
C ARG A 50 -2.86 13.37 4.65
N ALA A 51 -2.70 14.00 3.48
CA ALA A 51 -2.88 13.32 2.19
C ALA A 51 -1.91 12.14 2.03
N ALA A 52 -0.66 12.28 2.48
CA ALA A 52 0.30 11.18 2.48
C ALA A 52 -0.06 10.08 3.47
N SER A 53 -0.58 10.43 4.65
CA SER A 53 -1.11 9.47 5.63
C SER A 53 -2.31 8.68 5.07
N GLU A 54 -3.24 9.37 4.40
CA GLU A 54 -4.37 8.72 3.70
C GLU A 54 -3.87 7.78 2.60
N ARG A 55 -2.84 8.18 1.84
CA ARG A 55 -2.19 7.33 0.84
C ARG A 55 -1.54 6.09 1.48
N LEU A 56 -0.81 6.28 2.57
CA LEU A 56 -0.15 5.22 3.33
C LEU A 56 -1.17 4.22 3.90
N ALA A 57 -2.31 4.72 4.40
CA ALA A 57 -3.40 3.88 4.86
C ALA A 57 -3.96 3.00 3.74
N ALA A 58 -4.18 3.57 2.53
CA ALA A 58 -4.62 2.80 1.37
C ALA A 58 -3.58 1.74 0.93
N ILE A 59 -2.28 2.07 0.98
CA ILE A 59 -1.18 1.15 0.68
C ILE A 59 -1.16 -0.03 1.67
N ASN A 60 -1.34 0.25 2.97
CA ASN A 60 -1.39 -0.78 4.01
C ASN A 60 -2.61 -1.68 3.84
N ALA A 61 -3.79 -1.10 3.57
CA ALA A 61 -5.01 -1.85 3.33
C ALA A 61 -4.86 -2.80 2.12
N ALA A 62 -4.33 -2.29 1.00
CA ALA A 62 -4.10 -3.09 -0.19
C ALA A 62 -3.14 -4.28 0.05
N TYR A 63 -2.06 -4.05 0.81
CA TYR A 63 -1.13 -5.13 1.17
C TYR A 63 -1.79 -6.22 2.01
N GLU A 64 -2.58 -5.84 3.01
CA GLU A 64 -3.30 -6.80 3.86
C GLU A 64 -4.36 -7.56 3.04
N ASP A 65 -5.11 -6.90 2.17
CA ASP A 65 -6.08 -7.55 1.27
C ASP A 65 -5.40 -8.61 0.38
N ILE A 66 -4.23 -8.29 -0.20
CA ILE A 66 -3.44 -9.27 -0.98
C ILE A 66 -3.00 -10.45 -0.13
N ARG A 67 -2.55 -10.20 1.11
CA ARG A 67 -2.16 -11.29 2.01
C ARG A 67 -3.32 -12.18 2.38
N VAL A 68 -4.49 -11.62 2.66
CA VAL A 68 -5.72 -12.38 2.96
C VAL A 68 -6.14 -13.18 1.75
N MET A 69 -6.28 -12.56 0.56
CA MET A 69 -6.65 -13.27 -0.68
C MET A 69 -5.70 -14.43 -0.99
N ARG A 70 -4.39 -14.25 -0.78
CA ARG A 70 -3.40 -15.31 -1.00
C ARG A 70 -3.46 -16.40 0.07
N ALA A 71 -3.79 -16.06 1.31
CA ALA A 71 -3.99 -17.02 2.38
C ALA A 71 -5.29 -17.83 2.16
N GLU A 72 -6.38 -17.19 1.76
CA GLU A 72 -7.68 -17.83 1.48
C GLU A 72 -7.62 -18.71 0.22
N GLY A 73 -6.95 -18.25 -0.84
CA GLY A 73 -6.71 -19.05 -2.04
C GLY A 73 -5.90 -20.32 -1.77
N ALA A 74 -5.06 -20.32 -0.73
CA ALA A 74 -4.31 -21.50 -0.28
C ALA A 74 -5.15 -22.48 0.56
N MET A 75 -6.33 -22.08 1.07
CA MET A 75 -7.21 -22.96 1.87
C MET A 75 -8.28 -23.67 1.03
N HIS A 76 -8.47 -23.29 -0.25
CA HIS A 76 -9.43 -23.90 -1.18
C HIS A 76 -8.78 -24.82 -2.24
N GLY A 77 -7.52 -25.19 -2.08
CA GLY A 77 -6.76 -26.10 -2.94
C GLY A 77 -6.60 -27.50 -2.36
#